data_AF-A0A7S3S771-F1
#
_entry.id   AF-A0A7S3S771-F1
#
_cell.length_a   1.000
_cell.length_b   1.000
_cell.length_c   1.000
_cell.angle_alpha   90.00
_cell.angle_beta   90.00
_cell.angle_gamma   90.00
#
_symmetry.space_group_name_H-M   'P 1'
#
loop_
_entity.id
_entity.type
_entity.pdbx_description
1 polymer ?
#
loop_
_entity_poly.entity_id
_entity_poly.type
_entity_poly.pdbx_seq_one_letter_code
_entity_poly.pdbx_strand_id
1 'polypeptide(L)'
;RREAPRASARAARAEGDVDAARAQLRQAEAEADMSMATSRGDARIAAVSGLRGRGVECRFLCECLCAPEEHRTAVHAALGGCISSTLVVPTRREALAAVEEIRQRRLGVVSCLVLSELPEPPASPPRPPAGCEPLLRCVTPSSRETAKAAHRLLAGWSLAPDKKAALRASAPPP
;
A
#
# COMPACT_ATOMS: atom_id res chain seq x y z
N ARG A 1 -34.38 -44.46 -32.93
CA ARG A 1 -33.02 -43.89 -33.11
C ARG A 1 -33.14 -42.38 -32.97
N ARG A 2 -32.73 -41.82 -31.83
CA ARG A 2 -31.53 -40.97 -31.64
C ARG A 2 -31.62 -39.58 -32.31
N GLU A 3 -32.31 -38.64 -31.67
CA GLU A 3 -32.16 -37.19 -31.93
C GLU A 3 -32.30 -36.41 -30.61
N ALA A 4 -31.25 -36.42 -29.79
CA ALA A 4 -31.17 -35.57 -28.58
C ALA A 4 -29.78 -35.01 -28.20
N PRO A 5 -28.65 -35.21 -28.92
CA PRO A 5 -27.37 -34.67 -28.46
C PRO A 5 -27.01 -33.27 -28.99
N ARG A 6 -27.68 -32.77 -30.05
CA ARG A 6 -27.23 -31.54 -30.76
C ARG A 6 -27.70 -30.24 -30.11
N ALA A 7 -28.89 -30.20 -29.51
CA ALA A 7 -29.41 -29.00 -28.85
C ALA A 7 -28.68 -28.72 -27.52
N SER A 8 -28.42 -29.76 -26.72
CA SER A 8 -27.73 -29.65 -25.43
C SER A 8 -26.26 -29.22 -25.58
N ALA A 9 -25.58 -29.66 -26.64
CA ALA A 9 -24.19 -29.26 -26.92
C ALA A 9 -24.08 -27.82 -27.45
N ARG A 10 -25.11 -27.28 -28.13
CA ARG A 10 -25.15 -25.87 -28.55
C ARG A 10 -25.45 -24.93 -27.38
N ALA A 11 -26.36 -25.30 -26.49
CA ALA A 11 -26.65 -24.54 -25.28
C ALA A 11 -25.43 -24.46 -24.35
N ALA A 12 -24.75 -25.59 -24.10
CA ALA A 12 -23.53 -25.62 -23.28
C ALA A 12 -22.36 -24.83 -23.89
N ARG A 13 -22.23 -24.78 -25.24
CA ARG A 13 -21.25 -23.93 -25.91
C ARG A 13 -21.61 -22.45 -25.81
N ALA A 14 -22.88 -22.10 -25.97
CA ALA A 14 -23.35 -20.73 -25.82
C ALA A 14 -23.19 -20.22 -24.37
N GLU A 15 -23.45 -21.05 -23.35
CA GLU A 15 -23.19 -20.71 -21.95
C GLU A 15 -21.69 -20.55 -21.67
N GLY A 16 -20.85 -21.45 -22.20
CA GLY A 16 -19.38 -21.34 -22.09
C GLY A 16 -18.83 -20.08 -22.78
N ASP A 17 -19.40 -19.66 -23.91
CA ASP A 17 -19.04 -18.42 -24.61
C ASP A 17 -19.46 -17.16 -23.83
N VAL A 18 -20.59 -17.21 -23.12
CA VAL A 18 -21.06 -16.10 -22.26
C VAL A 18 -20.18 -15.96 -21.01
N ASP A 19 -19.79 -17.06 -20.38
CA ASP A 19 -18.87 -17.03 -19.23
C ASP A 19 -17.46 -16.57 -19.62
N ALA A 20 -16.97 -16.99 -20.80
CA ALA A 20 -15.72 -16.50 -21.36
C ALA A 20 -15.79 -14.98 -21.67
N ALA A 21 -16.88 -14.50 -22.27
CA ALA A 21 -17.09 -13.08 -22.52
C ALA A 21 -17.17 -12.25 -21.23
N ARG A 22 -17.80 -12.80 -20.18
CA ARG A 22 -17.88 -12.15 -18.86
C ARG A 22 -16.54 -12.11 -18.14
N ALA A 23 -15.73 -13.16 -18.28
CA ALA A 23 -14.36 -13.17 -17.77
C ALA A 23 -13.47 -12.15 -18.48
N GLN A 24 -13.60 -12.05 -19.82
CA GLN A 24 -12.89 -11.06 -20.62
C GLN A 24 -13.30 -9.62 -20.26
N LEU A 25 -14.59 -9.36 -20.03
CA LEU A 25 -15.06 -8.04 -19.60
C LEU A 25 -14.47 -7.66 -18.22
N ARG A 26 -14.49 -8.56 -17.24
CA ARG A 26 -13.88 -8.30 -15.93
C ARG A 26 -12.38 -8.07 -16.03
N GLN A 27 -11.71 -8.79 -16.92
CA GLN A 27 -10.28 -8.59 -17.16
C GLN A 27 -10.01 -7.22 -17.80
N ALA A 28 -10.81 -6.82 -18.79
CA ALA A 28 -10.70 -5.50 -19.42
C ALA A 28 -11.02 -4.36 -18.44
N GLU A 29 -12.03 -4.53 -17.58
CA GLU A 29 -12.34 -3.59 -16.49
C GLU A 29 -11.17 -3.47 -15.50
N ALA A 30 -10.58 -4.60 -15.09
CA ALA A 30 -9.41 -4.61 -14.22
C ALA A 30 -8.18 -3.96 -14.87
N GLU A 31 -7.95 -4.20 -16.16
CA GLU A 31 -6.86 -3.57 -16.92
C GLU A 31 -7.07 -2.05 -17.06
N ALA A 32 -8.30 -1.61 -17.31
CA ALA A 32 -8.65 -0.19 -17.37
C ALA A 32 -8.50 0.50 -15.99
N ASP A 33 -8.95 -0.15 -14.92
CA ASP A 33 -8.78 0.34 -13.54
C ASP A 33 -7.31 0.44 -13.15
N MET A 34 -6.49 -0.55 -13.52
CA MET A 34 -5.04 -0.54 -13.30
C MET A 34 -4.35 0.58 -14.08
N SER A 35 -4.74 0.80 -15.35
CA SER A 35 -4.23 1.89 -16.20
C SER A 35 -4.61 3.28 -15.65
N MET A 36 -5.82 3.42 -15.14
CA MET A 36 -6.27 4.64 -14.48
C MET A 36 -5.54 4.87 -13.13
N ALA A 37 -5.24 3.79 -12.40
CA ALA A 37 -4.49 3.86 -11.16
C ALA A 37 -3.04 4.29 -11.38
N THR A 38 -2.37 3.79 -12.43
CA THR A 38 -1.01 4.23 -12.80
C THR A 38 -1.00 5.69 -13.26
N SER A 39 -1.94 6.10 -14.12
CA SER A 39 -2.08 7.50 -14.56
C SER A 39 -2.29 8.47 -13.39
N ARG A 40 -3.13 8.10 -12.41
CA ARG A 40 -3.32 8.90 -11.18
C ARG A 40 -2.09 8.89 -10.29
N GLY A 41 -1.37 7.77 -10.21
CA GLY A 41 -0.10 7.66 -9.49
C GLY A 41 0.94 8.64 -10.02
N ASP A 42 1.17 8.65 -11.33
CA ASP A 42 2.12 9.55 -11.98
C ASP A 42 1.71 11.02 -11.80
N ALA A 43 0.42 11.32 -11.93
CA ALA A 43 -0.10 12.67 -11.71
C ALA A 43 0.08 13.15 -10.25
N ARG A 44 -0.02 12.24 -9.27
CA ARG A 44 0.28 12.54 -7.86
C ARG A 44 1.76 12.83 -7.64
N ILE A 45 2.64 12.04 -8.25
CA ILE A 45 4.10 12.28 -8.22
C ILE A 45 4.44 13.64 -8.80
N ALA A 46 3.84 14.00 -9.94
CA ALA A 46 4.02 15.31 -10.56
C ALA A 46 3.51 16.45 -9.68
N ALA A 47 2.34 16.30 -9.04
CA ALA A 47 1.79 17.30 -8.12
C ALA A 47 2.69 17.54 -6.90
N VAL A 48 3.17 16.46 -6.27
CA VAL A 48 4.12 16.53 -5.14
C VAL A 48 5.44 17.16 -5.57
N SER A 49 5.95 16.81 -6.75
CA SER A 49 7.17 17.42 -7.30
C SER A 49 6.99 18.92 -7.53
N GLY A 50 5.82 19.35 -8.03
CA GLY A 50 5.49 20.78 -8.20
C GLY A 50 5.33 21.54 -6.87
N LEU A 51 4.82 20.89 -5.83
CA LEU A 51 4.80 21.44 -4.47
C LEU A 51 6.21 21.63 -3.92
N ARG A 52 7.09 20.63 -4.09
CA ARG A 52 8.50 20.72 -3.69
C ARG A 52 9.24 21.85 -4.41
N GLY A 53 8.98 22.05 -5.71
CA GLY A 53 9.53 23.18 -6.47
C GLY A 53 9.09 24.56 -5.96
N ARG A 54 7.98 24.63 -5.21
CA ARG A 54 7.46 25.85 -4.56
C ARG A 54 7.88 25.97 -3.08
N GLY A 55 8.80 25.12 -2.62
CA GLY A 55 9.30 25.12 -1.24
C GLY A 55 8.44 24.36 -0.23
N VAL A 56 7.44 23.59 -0.67
CA VAL A 56 6.65 22.73 0.22
C VAL A 56 7.36 21.39 0.39
N GLU A 57 7.89 21.13 1.57
CA GLU A 57 8.50 19.85 1.90
C GLU A 57 7.43 18.76 2.05
N CYS A 58 7.30 17.91 1.04
CA CYS A 58 6.40 16.76 1.04
C CYS A 58 7.01 15.63 0.21
N ARG A 59 6.89 14.39 0.70
CA ARG A 59 7.39 13.19 0.00
C ARG A 59 6.43 12.02 0.23
N PHE A 60 6.41 11.05 -0.68
CA PHE A 60 5.67 9.82 -0.42
C PHE A 60 6.37 8.95 0.62
N LEU A 61 5.59 8.21 1.40
CA LEU A 61 6.12 7.29 2.41
C LEU A 61 7.09 6.25 1.80
N CYS A 62 6.82 5.76 0.59
CA CYS A 62 7.71 4.87 -0.15
C CYS A 62 9.08 5.48 -0.49
N GLU A 63 9.20 6.80 -0.59
CA GLU A 63 10.48 7.49 -0.80
C GLU A 63 11.24 7.69 0.52
N CYS A 64 10.54 7.61 1.65
CA CYS A 64 11.10 7.86 2.96
C CYS A 64 11.63 6.60 3.65
N LEU A 65 11.12 5.42 3.29
CA LEU A 65 11.46 4.14 3.92
C LEU A 65 12.11 3.20 2.90
N CYS A 66 13.39 2.92 3.07
CA CYS A 66 14.10 1.93 2.27
C CYS A 66 14.10 0.58 3.01
N ALA A 67 13.79 -0.51 2.32
CA ALA A 67 13.95 -1.86 2.83
C ALA A 67 14.82 -2.68 1.87
N PRO A 68 15.66 -3.61 2.37
CA PRO A 68 16.32 -4.60 1.53
C PRO A 68 15.30 -5.37 0.67
N GLU A 69 15.72 -5.83 -0.50
CA GLU A 69 14.84 -6.51 -1.46
C GLU A 69 14.13 -7.73 -0.84
N GLU A 70 14.85 -8.50 -0.04
CA GLU A 70 14.37 -9.65 0.74
C GLU A 70 13.21 -9.31 1.69
N HIS A 71 13.15 -8.09 2.23
CA HIS A 71 12.14 -7.65 3.19
C HIS A 71 11.07 -6.75 2.57
N ARG A 72 11.25 -6.30 1.34
CA ARG A 72 10.38 -5.35 0.66
C ARG A 72 8.93 -5.85 0.64
N THR A 73 8.69 -7.10 0.26
CA THR A 73 7.33 -7.66 0.21
C THR A 73 6.64 -7.63 1.58
N ALA A 74 7.37 -7.96 2.65
CA ALA A 74 6.82 -7.93 4.01
C ALA A 74 6.51 -6.50 4.48
N VAL A 75 7.38 -5.54 4.17
CA VAL A 75 7.17 -4.11 4.49
C VAL A 75 5.97 -3.54 3.72
N HIS A 76 5.87 -3.85 2.43
CA HIS A 76 4.72 -3.47 1.62
C HIS A 76 3.42 -4.12 2.13
N ALA A 77 3.45 -5.37 2.59
CA ALA A 77 2.30 -6.04 3.19
C ALA A 77 1.87 -5.38 4.52
N ALA A 78 2.84 -4.99 5.36
CA ALA A 78 2.57 -4.31 6.63
C ALA A 78 1.97 -2.90 6.44
N LEU A 79 2.48 -2.14 5.48
CA LEU A 79 2.00 -0.78 5.19
C LEU A 79 0.76 -0.77 4.27
N GLY A 80 0.56 -1.84 3.50
CA GLY A 80 -0.53 -1.98 2.55
C GLY A 80 -0.60 -0.81 1.56
N GLY A 81 -1.81 -0.38 1.24
CA GLY A 81 -2.06 0.76 0.34
C GLY A 81 -1.56 2.11 0.88
N CYS A 82 -1.16 2.20 2.15
CA CYS A 82 -0.66 3.43 2.74
C CYS A 82 0.71 3.83 2.16
N ILE A 83 1.52 2.86 1.70
CA ILE A 83 2.90 3.12 1.25
C ILE A 83 2.97 4.07 0.04
N SER A 84 1.99 4.00 -0.85
CA SER A 84 1.91 4.78 -2.10
C SER A 84 0.88 5.91 -2.07
N SER A 85 0.11 6.03 -0.99
CA SER A 85 -0.94 7.06 -0.83
C SER A 85 -0.75 7.97 0.38
N THR A 86 0.30 7.74 1.17
CA THR A 86 0.64 8.56 2.33
C THR A 86 1.77 9.53 1.99
N LEU A 87 1.53 10.81 2.23
CA LEU A 87 2.51 11.87 2.18
C LEU A 87 3.10 12.10 3.57
N VAL A 88 4.42 12.10 3.65
CA VAL A 88 5.17 12.53 4.81
C VAL A 88 5.46 14.02 4.66
N VAL A 89 5.01 14.81 5.65
CA VAL A 89 5.08 16.27 5.65
C VAL A 89 5.57 16.77 7.02
N PRO A 90 6.42 17.80 7.09
CA PRO A 90 7.00 18.22 8.36
C PRO A 90 5.96 18.88 9.27
N THR A 91 5.11 19.77 8.73
CA THR A 91 4.10 20.50 9.50
C THR A 91 2.71 20.42 8.90
N ARG A 92 1.73 20.80 9.71
CA ARG A 92 0.32 20.88 9.30
C ARG A 92 0.12 21.86 8.15
N ARG A 93 0.95 22.90 8.04
CA ARG A 93 0.86 23.88 6.95
C ARG A 93 1.21 23.22 5.61
N GLU A 94 2.30 22.46 5.54
CA GLU A 94 2.65 21.73 4.30
C GLU A 94 1.61 20.64 3.99
N ALA A 95 1.06 19.99 5.02
CA ALA A 95 -0.03 19.02 4.86
C ALA A 95 -1.24 19.63 4.14
N LEU A 96 -1.70 20.80 4.59
CA LEU A 96 -2.84 21.49 3.99
C LEU A 96 -2.56 21.93 2.56
N ALA A 97 -1.36 22.46 2.30
CA ALA A 97 -0.95 22.83 0.94
C ALA A 97 -0.96 21.61 0.00
N ALA A 98 -0.47 20.46 0.49
CA ALA A 98 -0.46 19.23 -0.28
C ALA A 98 -1.87 18.69 -0.55
N VAL A 99 -2.73 18.66 0.48
CA VAL A 99 -4.12 18.21 0.35
C VAL A 99 -4.90 19.09 -0.63
N GLU A 100 -4.72 20.41 -0.57
CA GLU A 100 -5.41 21.34 -1.45
C GLU A 100 -4.98 21.15 -2.91
N GLU A 101 -3.69 20.97 -3.19
CA GLU A 101 -3.20 20.70 -4.55
C GLU A 101 -3.76 19.37 -5.11
N ILE A 102 -3.77 18.31 -4.29
CA ILE A 102 -4.32 17.00 -4.67
C ILE A 102 -5.81 17.10 -4.96
N ARG A 103 -6.55 17.87 -4.14
CA ARG A 103 -7.98 18.12 -4.31
C ARG A 103 -8.26 18.91 -5.58
N GLN A 104 -7.55 20.00 -5.84
CA GLN A 104 -7.73 20.83 -7.03
C GLN A 104 -7.54 20.04 -8.32
N ARG A 105 -6.55 19.14 -8.33
CA ARG A 105 -6.27 18.25 -9.46
C ARG A 105 -7.14 17.00 -9.50
N ARG A 106 -8.05 16.81 -8.55
CA ARG A 106 -8.95 15.65 -8.41
C ARG A 106 -8.20 14.31 -8.42
N LEU A 107 -7.04 14.25 -7.77
CA LEU A 107 -6.16 13.07 -7.78
C LEU A 107 -6.55 12.00 -6.74
N GLY A 108 -7.79 12.04 -6.23
CA GLY A 108 -8.32 11.12 -5.24
C GLY A 108 -7.88 11.45 -3.82
N VAL A 109 -7.96 10.45 -2.93
CA VAL A 109 -7.63 10.59 -1.52
C VAL A 109 -6.15 10.29 -1.27
N VAL A 110 -5.52 11.11 -0.44
CA VAL A 110 -4.19 10.90 0.12
C VAL A 110 -4.26 11.03 1.64
N SER A 111 -3.40 10.29 2.34
CA SER A 111 -3.21 10.46 3.78
C SER A 111 -1.98 11.33 4.02
N CYS A 112 -2.00 12.17 5.06
CA CYS A 112 -0.83 12.97 5.45
C CYS A 112 -0.34 12.54 6.83
N LEU A 113 0.95 12.27 6.92
CA LEU A 113 1.65 12.01 8.17
C LEU A 113 2.47 13.24 8.54
N VAL A 114 1.96 14.01 9.52
CA VAL A 114 2.55 15.27 9.95
C VAL A 114 3.59 15.01 11.03
N LEU A 115 4.88 15.16 10.67
CA LEU A 115 6.00 14.77 11.54
C LEU A 115 6.05 15.54 12.86
N SER A 116 5.74 16.84 12.84
CA SER A 116 5.71 17.70 14.03
C SER A 116 4.60 17.34 15.03
N GLU A 117 3.56 16.64 14.58
CA GLU A 117 2.46 16.19 15.43
C GLU A 117 2.62 14.72 15.88
N LEU A 118 3.68 14.03 15.42
CA LEU A 118 3.92 12.66 15.84
C LEU A 118 4.40 12.63 17.29
N PRO A 119 3.81 11.75 18.13
CA PRO A 119 4.32 11.53 19.47
C PRO A 119 5.75 10.98 19.40
N GLU A 120 6.56 11.32 20.40
CA GLU A 120 7.88 10.70 20.55
C GLU A 120 7.71 9.18 20.65
N PRO A 121 8.57 8.40 19.97
CA PRO A 121 8.51 6.95 20.07
C PRO A 121 8.79 6.53 21.52
N PRO A 122 8.10 5.49 22.02
CA PRO A 122 8.43 4.92 23.32
C PRO A 122 9.91 4.50 23.36
N ALA A 123 10.52 4.62 24.54
CA ALA A 123 11.92 4.25 24.74
C ALA A 123 12.23 2.78 24.40
N SER A 124 11.21 1.91 24.48
CA SER A 124 11.28 0.51 24.05
C SER A 124 10.16 0.18 23.07
N PRO A 125 10.48 -0.38 21.88
CA PRO A 125 9.46 -0.95 21.01
C PRO A 125 8.84 -2.18 21.67
N PRO A 126 7.59 -2.54 21.32
CA PRO A 126 6.97 -3.76 21.83
C PRO A 126 7.83 -4.98 21.46
N ARG A 127 7.90 -5.93 22.39
CA ARG A 127 8.72 -7.13 22.20
C ARG A 127 8.10 -7.98 21.08
N PRO A 128 8.89 -8.40 20.06
CA PRO A 128 8.37 -9.26 19.01
C PRO A 128 7.99 -10.64 19.59
N PRO A 129 7.05 -11.35 18.95
CA PRO A 129 6.77 -12.75 19.24
C PRO A 129 8.03 -13.62 19.15
N ALA A 130 8.07 -14.71 19.90
CA ALA A 130 9.23 -15.61 19.93
C ALA A 130 9.59 -16.12 18.53
N GLY A 131 10.86 -15.96 18.14
CA GLY A 131 11.35 -16.35 16.82
C GLY A 131 10.99 -15.40 15.67
N CYS A 132 10.42 -14.23 15.95
CA CYS A 132 10.15 -13.18 14.97
C CYS A 132 11.09 -11.98 15.18
N GLU A 133 11.41 -11.27 14.10
CA GLU A 133 12.20 -10.04 14.14
C GLU A 133 11.29 -8.81 13.98
N PRO A 134 11.47 -7.70 14.71
CA PRO A 134 10.64 -6.52 14.52
C PRO A 134 10.91 -5.90 13.14
N LEU A 135 9.85 -5.63 12.39
CA LEU A 135 9.94 -5.16 11.02
C LEU A 135 10.61 -3.78 10.91
N LEU A 136 10.62 -3.02 12.03
CA LEU A 136 11.40 -1.79 12.19
C LEU A 136 12.91 -1.95 11.96
N ARG A 137 13.49 -3.14 12.21
CA ARG A 137 14.92 -3.39 11.96
C ARG A 137 15.24 -3.61 10.49
N CYS A 138 14.23 -3.98 9.71
CA CYS A 138 14.37 -4.25 8.28
C CYS A 138 14.22 -2.99 7.42
N VAL A 139 13.96 -1.82 8.01
CA VAL A 139 13.75 -0.56 7.30
C VAL A 139 14.79 0.48 7.70
N THR A 140 15.28 1.21 6.71
CA THR A 140 16.20 2.34 6.87
C THR A 140 15.44 3.63 6.51
N PRO A 141 15.11 4.48 7.49
CA PRO A 141 14.49 5.78 7.22
C PRO A 141 15.52 6.75 6.61
N SER A 142 15.06 7.64 5.73
CA SER A 142 15.94 8.62 5.05
C SER A 142 16.36 9.80 5.93
N SER A 143 15.71 10.01 7.08
CA SER A 143 16.00 11.07 8.04
C SER A 143 15.59 10.68 9.47
N ARG A 144 15.98 11.47 10.47
CA ARG A 144 15.59 11.24 11.87
C ARG A 144 14.08 11.40 12.09
N GLU A 145 13.47 12.35 11.41
CA GLU A 145 12.04 12.64 11.51
C GLU A 145 11.23 11.52 10.84
N THR A 146 11.72 10.99 9.72
CA THR A 146 11.10 9.82 9.06
C THR A 146 11.30 8.53 9.88
N ALA A 147 12.30 8.47 10.76
CA ALA A 147 12.42 7.37 11.72
C ALA A 147 11.25 7.35 12.72
N LYS A 148 10.73 8.52 13.15
CA LYS A 148 9.52 8.60 13.99
C LYS A 148 8.29 8.08 13.24
N ALA A 149 8.18 8.44 11.96
CA ALA A 149 7.13 7.92 11.08
C ALA A 149 7.21 6.39 10.94
N ALA A 150 8.41 5.85 10.67
CA ALA A 150 8.64 4.41 10.61
C ALA A 150 8.21 3.74 11.92
N HIS A 151 8.65 4.26 13.06
CA HIS A 151 8.27 3.75 14.38
C HIS A 151 6.76 3.72 14.57
N ARG A 152 6.05 4.80 14.24
CA ARG A 152 4.59 4.87 14.40
C ARG A 152 3.85 3.83 13.57
N LEU A 153 4.32 3.58 12.36
CA LEU A 153 3.65 2.68 11.41
C LEU A 153 4.02 1.21 11.63
N LEU A 154 5.25 0.93 12.06
CA LEU A 154 5.84 -0.41 12.03
C LEU A 154 6.13 -1.00 13.41
N ALA A 155 6.00 -0.23 14.51
CA ALA A 155 6.35 -0.73 15.85
C ALA A 155 5.61 -2.01 16.28
N GLY A 156 4.38 -2.23 15.81
CA GLY A 156 3.62 -3.45 16.12
C GLY A 156 3.85 -4.62 15.16
N TRP A 157 4.67 -4.43 14.11
CA TRP A 157 4.84 -5.42 13.06
C TRP A 157 6.10 -6.24 13.27
N SER A 158 5.97 -7.55 13.08
CA SER A 158 7.08 -8.50 13.18
C SER A 158 7.14 -9.37 11.94
N LEU A 159 8.36 -9.64 11.49
CA LEU A 159 8.70 -10.56 10.42
C LEU A 159 8.88 -11.96 11.02
N ALA A 160 8.07 -12.91 10.55
CA ALA A 160 8.22 -14.31 10.87
C ALA A 160 9.08 -15.02 9.81
N PRO A 161 9.95 -15.98 10.19
CA PRO A 161 10.82 -16.69 9.25
C PRO A 161 10.04 -17.63 8.32
N ASP A 162 8.87 -18.11 8.75
CA ASP A 162 8.01 -18.99 7.97
C ASP A 162 6.52 -18.77 8.31
N LYS A 163 5.64 -19.33 7.47
CA LYS A 163 4.18 -19.25 7.64
C LYS A 163 3.70 -19.87 8.96
N LYS A 164 4.36 -20.91 9.46
CA LYS A 164 3.99 -21.60 10.70
C LYS A 164 4.32 -20.74 11.92
N ALA A 165 5.45 -20.03 11.90
CA ALA A 165 5.84 -19.05 12.89
C ALA A 165 4.86 -17.86 12.92
N ALA A 166 4.45 -17.35 11.75
CA ALA A 166 3.43 -16.31 11.66
C ALA A 166 2.10 -16.74 12.29
N LEU A 167 1.64 -17.96 12.02
CA LEU A 167 0.40 -18.50 12.59
C LEU A 167 0.47 -18.71 14.10
N ARG A 168 1.62 -19.15 14.64
CA ARG A 168 1.83 -19.24 16.08
C ARG A 168 1.83 -17.87 16.75
N ALA A 169 2.41 -16.86 16.09
CA ALA A 169 2.46 -15.49 16.58
C ALA A 169 1.10 -14.78 16.52
N SER A 170 0.20 -15.18 15.63
CA SER A 170 -1.15 -14.62 15.52
C SER A 170 -2.20 -15.33 16.39
N ALA A 171 -1.84 -16.45 17.03
CA ALA A 171 -2.73 -17.13 17.96
C ALA A 171 -2.81 -16.34 19.28
N PRO A 172 -4.01 -16.16 19.86
CA PRO A 172 -4.12 -15.57 21.20
C PRO A 172 -3.35 -16.41 22.22
N PRO A 173 -2.80 -15.79 23.29
CA PRO A 173 -2.16 -16.56 24.35
C PRO A 173 -3.17 -17.54 24.97
N PRO A 174 -2.70 -18.73 25.42
CA PRO A 174 -3.55 -19.72 26.08
C PRO A 174 -4.15 -19.20 27.39
#